data_AF-A0A356X2E3-F1
#
_entry.id   AF-A0A356X2E3-F1
#
_cell.length_a   1.000
_cell.length_b   1.000
_cell.length_c   1.000
_cell.angle_alpha   90.00
_cell.angle_beta   90.00
_cell.angle_gamma   90.00
#
_symmetry.space_group_name_H-M   'P 1'
#
loop_
_entity.id
_entity.type
_entity.pdbx_description
1 polymer ?
#
loop_
_entity_poly.entity_id
_entity_poly.type
_entity_poly.pdbx_seq_one_letter_code
_entity_poly.pdbx_strand_id
1 'polypeptide(L)'
;IIHQLPPEISNKIAAGEVIQRPASVVKELLDNAIDAGADQLKILIQNAGRTLIQVSDNGCGMSKEDLPLCFERHATSKINSVDDLFRIRTLGFRGEAMASIASVSQVTVKTKRPEDENGWEFEVWGGEEREIKPTAADNGTTIAVRNLFFNVPARRQFLKTDVTELRHILRTIQYASLASTDVAFYVEADGDVIYDLPIQSLKDRVTQIFGSSYKASLIEFKEETS
;
A
#
# COMPACT_ATOMS: atom_id res chain seq x y z
N ILE A 1 -37.60 13.11 -11.67
CA ILE A 1 -37.65 12.93 -10.20
C ILE A 1 -36.24 12.55 -9.75
N ILE A 2 -35.66 13.28 -8.79
CA ILE A 2 -34.31 13.07 -8.24
C ILE A 2 -34.48 12.58 -6.80
N HIS A 3 -33.67 11.62 -6.34
CA HIS A 3 -33.67 11.14 -4.95
C HIS A 3 -32.24 10.98 -4.43
N GLN A 4 -32.09 11.05 -3.10
CA GLN A 4 -30.81 10.92 -2.43
C GLN A 4 -30.44 9.43 -2.28
N LEU A 5 -29.19 9.08 -2.62
CA LEU A 5 -28.73 7.70 -2.53
C LEU A 5 -28.53 7.28 -1.05
N PRO A 6 -28.83 6.03 -0.70
CA PRO A 6 -28.47 5.46 0.60
C PRO A 6 -26.96 5.58 0.86
N PRO A 7 -26.53 5.79 2.13
CA PRO A 7 -25.12 5.95 2.50
C PRO A 7 -24.22 4.82 2.00
N GLU A 8 -24.69 3.57 2.04
CA GLU A 8 -23.94 2.41 1.53
C GLU A 8 -23.63 2.52 0.03
N ILE A 9 -24.60 2.99 -0.77
CA ILE A 9 -24.42 3.15 -2.22
C ILE A 9 -23.49 4.33 -2.50
N SER A 10 -23.67 5.45 -1.80
CA SER A 10 -22.79 6.62 -1.92
C SER A 10 -21.34 6.27 -1.56
N ASN A 11 -21.13 5.50 -0.49
CA ASN A 11 -19.82 5.04 -0.05
C ASN A 11 -19.18 4.08 -1.06
N LYS A 12 -19.95 3.15 -1.64
CA LYS A 12 -19.45 2.28 -2.70
C LYS A 12 -19.09 3.05 -3.97
N ILE A 13 -19.83 4.10 -4.31
CA ILE A 13 -19.50 4.98 -5.45
C ILE A 13 -18.19 5.74 -5.18
N ALA A 14 -18.08 6.45 -4.05
CA ALA A 14 -16.89 7.23 -3.67
C ALA A 14 -15.62 6.37 -3.54
N ALA A 15 -15.73 5.17 -2.95
CA ALA A 15 -14.62 4.22 -2.88
C ALA A 15 -14.10 3.78 -4.27
N GLY A 16 -14.91 3.93 -5.32
CA GLY A 16 -14.52 3.65 -6.70
C GLY A 16 -13.79 4.74 -7.43
N GLU A 17 -13.93 5.97 -6.97
CA GLU A 17 -13.15 7.07 -7.49
C GLU A 17 -11.71 6.98 -6.94
N VAL A 18 -11.56 6.49 -5.69
CA VAL A 18 -10.27 6.40 -5.00
C VAL A 18 -9.49 5.13 -5.39
N ILE A 19 -10.11 3.93 -5.36
CA ILE A 19 -9.44 2.66 -5.67
C ILE A 19 -10.02 2.04 -6.93
N GLN A 20 -9.29 2.18 -8.05
CA GLN A 20 -9.73 1.69 -9.37
C GLN A 20 -9.17 0.32 -9.73
N ARG A 21 -8.04 -0.09 -9.14
CA ARG A 21 -7.31 -1.32 -9.51
C ARG A 21 -6.31 -1.78 -8.45
N PRO A 22 -5.84 -3.03 -8.50
CA PRO A 22 -4.81 -3.56 -7.58
C PRO A 22 -3.58 -2.67 -7.44
N ALA A 23 -3.08 -2.09 -8.53
CA ALA A 23 -1.90 -1.24 -8.51
C ALA A 23 -2.07 0.03 -7.65
N SER A 24 -3.30 0.56 -7.54
CA SER A 24 -3.60 1.70 -6.66
C SER A 24 -3.50 1.29 -5.19
N VAL A 25 -3.98 0.09 -4.85
CA VAL A 25 -3.84 -0.46 -3.49
C VAL A 25 -2.36 -0.61 -3.14
N VAL A 26 -1.56 -1.23 -4.03
CA VAL A 26 -0.12 -1.40 -3.82
C VAL A 26 0.57 -0.05 -3.60
N LYS A 27 0.27 0.97 -4.41
CA LYS A 27 0.82 2.31 -4.25
C LYS A 27 0.56 2.84 -2.84
N GLU A 28 -0.69 2.84 -2.39
CA GLU A 28 -1.05 3.39 -1.07
C GLU A 28 -0.41 2.61 0.09
N LEU A 29 -0.28 1.28 -0.02
CA LEU A 29 0.38 0.48 1.00
C LEU A 29 1.90 0.73 1.05
N LEU A 30 2.54 0.85 -0.11
CA LEU A 30 3.97 1.17 -0.19
C LEU A 30 4.26 2.56 0.39
N ASP A 31 3.47 3.55 0.02
CA ASP A 31 3.60 4.92 0.53
C ASP A 31 3.46 4.97 2.05
N ASN A 32 2.48 4.24 2.61
CA ASN A 32 2.31 4.16 4.07
C ASN A 32 3.50 3.49 4.76
N ALA A 33 4.05 2.43 4.17
CA ALA A 33 5.20 1.74 4.74
C ALA A 33 6.47 2.61 4.70
N ILE A 34 6.70 3.33 3.60
CA ILE A 34 7.82 4.28 3.48
C ILE A 34 7.64 5.46 4.44
N ASP A 35 6.43 6.02 4.54
CA ASP A 35 6.12 7.09 5.50
C ASP A 35 6.31 6.64 6.96
N ALA A 36 6.17 5.34 7.26
CA ALA A 36 6.43 4.74 8.57
C ALA A 36 7.93 4.54 8.86
N GLY A 37 8.81 4.92 7.94
CA GLY A 37 10.26 4.83 8.09
C GLY A 37 10.84 3.43 7.87
N ALA A 38 10.14 2.57 7.14
CA ALA A 38 10.63 1.23 6.83
C ALA A 38 11.86 1.25 5.91
N ASP A 39 12.84 0.40 6.21
CA ASP A 39 14.01 0.18 5.34
C ASP A 39 13.94 -1.18 4.61
N GLN A 40 12.95 -2.01 4.95
CA GLN A 40 12.69 -3.30 4.31
C GLN A 40 11.20 -3.48 4.04
N LEU A 41 10.86 -3.77 2.80
CA LEU A 41 9.51 -4.08 2.34
C LEU A 41 9.46 -5.46 1.70
N LYS A 42 8.48 -6.26 2.13
CA LYS A 42 8.12 -7.53 1.51
C LYS A 42 6.71 -7.44 0.93
N ILE A 43 6.61 -7.62 -0.38
CA ILE A 43 5.37 -7.52 -1.15
C ILE A 43 5.02 -8.90 -1.70
N LEU A 44 3.83 -9.40 -1.35
CA LEU A 44 3.30 -10.66 -1.88
C LEU A 44 2.04 -10.38 -2.70
N ILE A 45 2.03 -10.86 -3.94
CA ILE A 45 0.90 -10.71 -4.87
C ILE A 45 0.40 -12.10 -5.27
N GLN A 46 -0.92 -12.32 -5.20
CA GLN A 46 -1.54 -13.54 -5.74
C GLN A 46 -2.66 -13.20 -6.71
N ASN A 47 -2.70 -13.92 -7.84
CA ASN A 47 -3.64 -13.74 -8.94
C ASN A 47 -3.75 -12.26 -9.36
N ALA A 48 -2.59 -11.64 -9.63
CA ALA A 48 -2.50 -10.22 -10.01
C ALA A 48 -3.19 -9.26 -9.04
N GLY A 49 -3.18 -9.58 -7.74
CA GLY A 49 -3.76 -8.76 -6.66
C GLY A 49 -5.27 -8.92 -6.48
N ARG A 50 -5.91 -9.86 -7.18
CA ARG A 50 -7.33 -10.19 -6.99
C ARG A 50 -7.55 -11.01 -5.72
N THR A 51 -6.64 -11.95 -5.45
CA THR A 51 -6.72 -12.84 -4.29
C THR A 51 -6.04 -12.22 -3.09
N LEU A 52 -4.79 -11.76 -3.27
CA LEU A 52 -3.99 -11.18 -2.19
C LEU A 52 -3.08 -10.07 -2.73
N ILE A 53 -3.06 -8.96 -2.00
CA ILE A 53 -1.99 -7.97 -2.00
C ILE A 53 -1.55 -7.85 -0.55
N GLN A 54 -0.32 -8.24 -0.24
CA GLN A 54 0.24 -8.08 1.10
C GLN A 54 1.49 -7.22 1.03
N VAL A 55 1.59 -6.23 1.91
CA VAL A 55 2.80 -5.45 2.13
C VAL A 55 3.16 -5.60 3.60
N SER A 56 4.38 -6.07 3.85
CA SER A 56 4.99 -6.20 5.17
C SER A 56 6.20 -5.26 5.23
N ASP A 57 6.25 -4.44 6.26
CA ASP A 57 7.29 -3.46 6.52
C ASP A 57 7.84 -3.59 7.93
N ASN A 58 9.03 -3.05 8.15
CA ASN A 58 9.68 -2.97 9.46
C ASN A 58 9.70 -1.54 10.01
N GLY A 59 8.71 -0.72 9.66
CA GLY A 59 8.59 0.65 10.12
C GLY A 59 8.21 0.76 11.60
N CYS A 60 7.72 1.94 12.01
CA CYS A 60 7.40 2.21 13.41
C CYS A 60 6.24 1.39 14.00
N GLY A 61 5.40 0.77 13.16
CA GLY A 61 4.19 0.10 13.60
C GLY A 61 3.09 1.08 14.07
N MET A 62 2.02 0.53 14.63
CA MET A 62 0.88 1.27 15.20
C MET A 62 0.52 0.72 16.58
N SER A 63 -0.04 1.56 17.45
CA SER A 63 -0.61 1.11 18.71
C SER A 63 -1.93 0.36 18.51
N LYS A 64 -2.43 -0.30 19.54
CA LYS A 64 -3.76 -0.95 19.51
C LYS A 64 -4.85 0.08 19.24
N GLU A 65 -4.72 1.26 19.82
CA GLU A 65 -5.68 2.35 19.76
C GLU A 65 -5.70 3.02 18.37
N ASP A 66 -4.58 3.02 17.65
CA ASP A 66 -4.47 3.58 16.29
C ASP A 66 -5.06 2.66 15.21
N LEU A 67 -5.21 1.36 15.49
CA LEU A 67 -5.67 0.38 14.49
C LEU A 67 -7.05 0.72 13.89
N PRO A 68 -8.10 1.02 14.69
CA PRO A 68 -9.38 1.47 14.13
C PRO A 68 -9.27 2.81 13.40
N LEU A 69 -8.52 3.76 13.96
CA LEU A 69 -8.37 5.12 13.42
C LEU A 69 -7.77 5.11 12.01
N CYS A 70 -6.91 4.15 11.70
CA CYS A 70 -6.34 3.97 10.35
C CYS A 70 -7.42 3.71 9.28
N PHE A 71 -8.59 3.21 9.65
CA PHE A 71 -9.71 2.91 8.75
C PHE A 71 -10.85 3.92 8.82
N GLU A 72 -10.76 4.94 9.68
CA GLU A 72 -11.69 6.06 9.69
C GLU A 72 -11.43 7.02 8.52
N ARG A 73 -12.48 7.65 8.01
CA ARG A 73 -12.33 8.70 7.00
C ARG A 73 -11.83 9.98 7.65
N HIS A 74 -10.91 10.66 6.97
CA HIS A 74 -10.32 11.93 7.42
C HIS A 74 -9.45 11.81 8.68
N ALA A 75 -9.05 10.59 9.04
CA ALA A 75 -8.09 10.33 10.09
C ALA A 75 -6.69 10.16 9.47
N THR A 76 -5.75 11.00 9.87
CA THR A 76 -4.34 10.87 9.47
C THR A 76 -3.44 11.42 10.56
N SER A 77 -2.32 10.74 10.83
CA SER A 77 -1.26 11.24 11.72
C SER A 77 -0.32 12.24 11.04
N LYS A 78 -0.52 12.53 9.75
CA LYS A 78 0.48 13.18 8.88
C LYS A 78 0.26 14.68 8.67
N ILE A 79 -0.91 15.22 8.99
CA ILE A 79 -1.22 16.66 8.90
C ILE A 79 -2.09 17.09 10.09
N ASN A 80 -1.73 18.20 10.74
CA ASN A 80 -2.49 18.75 11.88
C ASN A 80 -3.04 20.16 11.60
N SER A 81 -2.61 20.80 10.51
CA SER A 81 -2.99 22.17 10.14
C SER A 81 -3.11 22.39 8.63
N VAL A 82 -3.81 23.46 8.22
CA VAL A 82 -3.93 23.87 6.80
C VAL A 82 -2.56 24.24 6.20
N ASP A 83 -1.62 24.72 7.01
CA ASP A 83 -0.26 25.03 6.55
C ASP A 83 0.55 23.76 6.21
N ASP A 84 0.20 22.61 6.79
CA ASP A 84 0.84 21.33 6.48
C ASP A 84 0.46 20.81 5.07
N LEU A 85 -0.69 21.24 4.52
CA LEU A 85 -1.07 20.96 3.13
C LEU A 85 -0.12 21.60 2.11
N PHE A 86 0.59 22.66 2.48
CA PHE A 86 1.56 23.34 1.61
C PHE A 86 3.01 22.85 1.84
N ARG A 87 3.23 21.96 2.82
CA ARG A 87 4.56 21.43 3.20
C ARG A 87 4.63 19.90 3.13
N ILE A 88 3.77 19.27 2.32
CA ILE A 88 3.59 17.82 2.30
C ILE A 88 4.92 17.13 1.97
N ARG A 89 5.49 16.46 2.98
CA ARG A 89 6.67 15.58 2.87
C ARG A 89 6.31 14.10 2.91
N THR A 90 5.04 13.77 3.14
CA THR A 90 4.51 12.41 3.25
C THR A 90 3.70 12.03 2.01
N LEU A 91 3.78 10.77 1.59
CA LEU A 91 3.23 10.32 0.31
C LEU A 91 1.70 10.12 0.34
N GLY A 92 1.09 9.98 1.54
CA GLY A 92 -0.36 9.84 1.71
C GLY A 92 -0.95 10.71 2.83
N PHE A 93 -1.54 11.87 2.50
CA PHE A 93 -2.03 12.86 3.48
C PHE A 93 -3.56 12.92 3.65
N ARG A 94 -4.34 12.17 2.85
CA ARG A 94 -5.81 12.35 2.80
C ARG A 94 -6.59 11.58 3.87
N GLY A 95 -5.96 10.62 4.57
CA GLY A 95 -6.67 9.82 5.59
C GLY A 95 -7.88 9.05 5.04
N GLU A 96 -7.86 8.70 3.75
CA GLU A 96 -9.01 8.11 3.04
C GLU A 96 -8.66 6.77 2.35
N ALA A 97 -7.37 6.48 2.15
CA ALA A 97 -6.93 5.34 1.35
C ALA A 97 -7.30 4.00 2.00
N MET A 98 -6.94 3.81 3.28
CA MET A 98 -7.18 2.57 4.01
C MET A 98 -8.68 2.30 4.22
N ALA A 99 -9.45 3.32 4.59
CA ALA A 99 -10.91 3.26 4.64
C ALA A 99 -11.52 2.83 3.29
N SER A 100 -11.04 3.42 2.18
CA SER A 100 -11.51 3.10 0.83
C SER A 100 -11.17 1.67 0.43
N ILE A 101 -9.94 1.21 0.69
CA ILE A 101 -9.52 -0.17 0.43
C ILE A 101 -10.39 -1.15 1.22
N ALA A 102 -10.57 -0.92 2.53
CA ALA A 102 -11.35 -1.80 3.40
C ALA A 102 -12.83 -1.88 2.99
N SER A 103 -13.41 -0.79 2.48
CA SER A 103 -14.80 -0.77 2.02
C SER A 103 -15.09 -1.73 0.85
N VAL A 104 -14.05 -2.10 0.08
CA VAL A 104 -14.18 -2.94 -1.12
C VAL A 104 -13.37 -4.24 -1.04
N SER A 105 -12.83 -4.61 0.12
CA SER A 105 -11.97 -5.78 0.29
C SER A 105 -12.10 -6.39 1.69
N GLN A 106 -11.35 -7.44 1.96
CA GLN A 106 -11.15 -7.98 3.30
C GLN A 106 -9.71 -7.70 3.71
N VAL A 107 -9.53 -6.75 4.63
CA VAL A 107 -8.22 -6.30 5.09
C VAL A 107 -7.91 -6.94 6.44
N THR A 108 -6.70 -7.47 6.57
CA THR A 108 -6.10 -7.84 7.86
C THR A 108 -4.87 -6.97 8.06
N VAL A 109 -4.75 -6.35 9.23
CA VAL A 109 -3.55 -5.63 9.66
C VAL A 109 -2.95 -6.38 10.83
N LYS A 110 -1.65 -6.64 10.77
CA LYS A 110 -0.84 -7.05 11.92
C LYS A 110 0.17 -5.95 12.16
N THR A 111 0.35 -5.53 13.39
CA THR A 111 1.32 -4.48 13.70
C THR A 111 1.88 -4.67 15.10
N LYS A 112 3.12 -4.21 15.27
CA LYS A 112 3.79 -4.15 16.56
C LYS A 112 4.78 -2.99 16.56
N ARG A 113 4.66 -2.10 17.54
CA ARG A 113 5.66 -1.06 17.75
C ARG A 113 6.88 -1.65 18.46
N PRO A 114 8.11 -1.16 18.19
CA PRO A 114 9.31 -1.66 18.84
C PRO A 114 9.29 -1.63 20.38
N GLU A 115 8.57 -0.67 20.97
CA GLU A 115 8.41 -0.51 22.41
C GLU A 115 7.35 -1.42 23.05
N ASP A 116 6.46 -2.02 22.24
CA ASP A 116 5.38 -2.87 22.74
C ASP A 116 5.85 -4.33 22.90
N GLU A 117 5.42 -5.00 23.96
CA GLU A 117 5.70 -6.43 24.14
C GLU A 117 4.88 -7.30 23.16
N ASN A 118 3.61 -6.90 22.93
CA ASN A 118 2.63 -7.66 22.17
C ASN A 118 2.32 -7.00 20.82
N GLY A 119 2.15 -7.80 19.78
CA GLY A 119 1.56 -7.37 18.52
C GLY A 119 0.04 -7.48 18.52
N TRP A 120 -0.60 -6.77 17.61
CA TRP A 120 -2.06 -6.75 17.47
C TRP A 120 -2.46 -7.10 16.03
N GLU A 121 -3.55 -7.85 15.91
CA GLU A 121 -4.23 -8.13 14.64
C GLU A 121 -5.59 -7.46 14.65
N PHE A 122 -5.93 -6.79 13.54
CA PHE A 122 -7.24 -6.19 13.31
C PHE A 122 -7.72 -6.54 11.91
N GLU A 123 -9.03 -6.79 11.78
CA GLU A 123 -9.65 -7.11 10.50
C GLU A 123 -10.79 -6.13 10.18
N VAL A 124 -10.87 -5.71 8.92
CA VAL A 124 -11.96 -4.88 8.41
C VAL A 124 -12.44 -5.43 7.08
N TRP A 125 -13.71 -5.82 7.02
CA TRP A 125 -14.28 -6.49 5.86
C TRP A 125 -15.43 -5.67 5.28
N GLY A 126 -15.26 -5.15 4.07
CA GLY A 126 -16.28 -4.31 3.44
C GLY A 126 -16.58 -3.03 4.23
N GLY A 127 -15.64 -2.55 5.04
CA GLY A 127 -15.80 -1.40 5.94
C GLY A 127 -16.38 -1.74 7.30
N GLU A 128 -16.75 -2.99 7.57
CA GLU A 128 -17.16 -3.44 8.90
C GLU A 128 -15.95 -3.88 9.71
N GLU A 129 -15.71 -3.21 10.84
CA GLU A 129 -14.67 -3.57 11.79
C GLU A 129 -14.97 -4.92 12.46
N ARG A 130 -13.92 -5.68 12.72
CA ARG A 130 -13.95 -6.97 13.42
C ARG A 130 -13.14 -6.88 14.71
N GLU A 131 -12.93 -8.02 15.34
CA GLU A 131 -12.21 -8.08 16.61
C GLU A 131 -10.73 -7.67 16.45
N ILE A 132 -10.26 -6.85 17.40
CA ILE A 132 -8.82 -6.62 17.62
C ILE A 132 -8.34 -7.64 18.64
N LYS A 133 -7.36 -8.46 18.27
CA LYS A 133 -6.83 -9.52 19.13
C LYS A 133 -5.30 -9.48 19.22
N PRO A 134 -4.70 -9.92 20.34
CA PRO A 134 -3.25 -10.12 20.42
C PRO A 134 -2.78 -11.13 19.37
N THR A 135 -1.63 -10.88 18.76
CA THR A 135 -1.05 -11.77 17.75
C THR A 135 0.48 -11.77 17.83
N ALA A 136 1.10 -12.84 17.34
CA ALA A 136 2.53 -12.84 17.09
C ALA A 136 2.80 -12.01 15.84
N ALA A 137 3.55 -10.92 16.01
CA ALA A 137 3.99 -10.04 14.94
C ALA A 137 5.42 -9.56 15.22
N ASP A 138 6.21 -9.43 14.16
CA ASP A 138 7.48 -8.72 14.18
C ASP A 138 7.22 -7.20 14.24
N ASN A 139 8.26 -6.43 14.59
CA ASN A 139 8.16 -4.98 14.60
C ASN A 139 7.85 -4.45 13.19
N GLY A 140 6.97 -3.44 13.13
CA GLY A 140 6.47 -2.86 11.89
C GLY A 140 5.02 -3.25 11.62
N THR A 141 4.63 -3.23 10.35
CA THR A 141 3.24 -3.47 9.94
C THR A 141 3.16 -4.45 8.78
N THR A 142 2.18 -5.34 8.83
CA THR A 142 1.77 -6.18 7.70
C THR A 142 0.32 -5.92 7.39
N ILE A 143 0.04 -5.44 6.18
CA ILE A 143 -1.31 -5.22 5.67
C ILE A 143 -1.58 -6.23 4.56
N ALA A 144 -2.57 -7.09 4.76
CA ALA A 144 -3.02 -8.08 3.79
C ALA A 144 -4.42 -7.72 3.28
N VAL A 145 -4.52 -7.33 2.01
CA VAL A 145 -5.76 -7.01 1.30
C VAL A 145 -6.18 -8.23 0.48
N ARG A 146 -7.28 -8.86 0.88
CA ARG A 146 -7.82 -10.06 0.23
C ARG A 146 -9.12 -9.76 -0.51
N ASN A 147 -9.34 -10.54 -1.57
CA ASN A 147 -10.59 -10.53 -2.34
C ASN A 147 -11.02 -9.12 -2.75
N LEU A 148 -10.13 -8.41 -3.47
CA LEU A 148 -10.42 -7.05 -3.91
C LEU A 148 -11.68 -7.01 -4.79
N PHE A 149 -12.59 -6.08 -4.48
CA PHE A 149 -13.90 -5.91 -5.08
C PHE A 149 -14.88 -7.08 -4.86
N PHE A 150 -14.73 -7.90 -3.80
CA PHE A 150 -15.65 -9.02 -3.53
C PHE A 150 -17.11 -8.60 -3.39
N ASN A 151 -17.37 -7.43 -2.79
CA ASN A 151 -18.70 -6.87 -2.56
C ASN A 151 -19.13 -5.84 -3.64
N VAL A 152 -18.34 -5.70 -4.72
CA VAL A 152 -18.64 -4.85 -5.89
C VAL A 152 -18.37 -5.63 -7.21
N PRO A 153 -19.24 -6.60 -7.57
CA PRO A 153 -18.97 -7.53 -8.68
C PRO A 153 -18.72 -6.86 -10.03
N ALA A 154 -19.42 -5.77 -10.33
CA ALA A 154 -19.21 -5.01 -11.57
C ALA A 154 -17.75 -4.55 -11.71
N ARG A 155 -17.16 -3.98 -10.64
CA ARG A 155 -15.73 -3.56 -10.66
C ARG A 155 -14.79 -4.72 -10.84
N ARG A 156 -15.08 -5.84 -10.18
CA ARG A 156 -14.29 -7.07 -10.34
C ARG A 156 -14.27 -7.55 -11.79
N GLN A 157 -15.38 -7.39 -12.52
CA GLN A 157 -15.47 -7.69 -13.96
C GLN A 157 -14.76 -6.65 -14.86
N PHE A 158 -14.62 -5.39 -14.40
CA PHE A 158 -13.90 -4.35 -15.14
C PHE A 158 -12.37 -4.44 -15.03
N LEU A 159 -11.85 -5.25 -14.10
CA LEU A 159 -10.41 -5.55 -14.05
C LEU A 159 -9.95 -6.15 -15.37
N LYS A 160 -8.79 -5.70 -15.85
CA LYS A 160 -8.17 -6.27 -17.06
C LYS A 160 -7.69 -7.70 -16.78
N THR A 161 -7.06 -8.31 -17.78
CA THR A 161 -6.43 -9.62 -17.62
C THR A 161 -5.39 -9.60 -16.50
N ASP A 162 -5.15 -10.74 -15.87
CA ASP A 162 -4.20 -10.86 -14.75
C ASP A 162 -2.80 -10.38 -15.17
N VAL A 163 -2.37 -10.70 -16.39
CA VAL A 163 -1.10 -10.20 -16.97
C VAL A 163 -1.06 -8.66 -17.03
N THR A 164 -2.18 -8.02 -17.37
CA THR A 164 -2.26 -6.56 -17.48
C THR A 164 -2.24 -5.91 -16.10
N GLU A 165 -3.01 -6.44 -15.15
CA GLU A 165 -3.05 -5.90 -13.79
C GLU A 165 -1.72 -6.13 -13.05
N LEU A 166 -1.08 -7.30 -13.22
CA LEU A 166 0.25 -7.57 -12.68
C LEU A 166 1.29 -6.58 -13.26
N ARG A 167 1.25 -6.29 -14.56
CA ARG A 167 2.13 -5.27 -15.15
C ARG A 167 1.95 -3.90 -14.52
N HIS A 168 0.72 -3.50 -14.22
CA HIS A 168 0.46 -2.24 -13.52
C HIS A 168 1.02 -2.25 -12.09
N ILE A 169 0.84 -3.36 -11.36
CA ILE A 169 1.42 -3.53 -10.01
C ILE A 169 2.95 -3.42 -10.05
N LEU A 170 3.60 -4.19 -10.94
CA LEU A 170 5.06 -4.19 -11.05
C LEU A 170 5.61 -2.81 -11.41
N ARG A 171 4.93 -2.08 -12.30
CA ARG A 171 5.32 -0.70 -12.65
C ARG A 171 5.23 0.24 -11.45
N THR A 172 4.18 0.12 -10.62
CA THR A 172 4.07 0.88 -9.37
C THR A 172 5.23 0.58 -8.42
N ILE A 173 5.54 -0.70 -8.22
CA ILE A 173 6.64 -1.15 -7.37
C ILE A 173 7.99 -0.64 -7.89
N GLN A 174 8.22 -0.71 -9.21
CA GLN A 174 9.42 -0.17 -9.84
C GLN A 174 9.58 1.32 -9.53
N TYR A 175 8.53 2.13 -9.69
CA TYR A 175 8.58 3.55 -9.38
C TYR A 175 8.90 3.84 -7.92
N ALA A 176 8.23 3.15 -6.98
CA ALA A 176 8.54 3.28 -5.55
C ALA A 176 9.99 2.89 -5.25
N SER A 177 10.45 1.75 -5.80
CA SER A 177 11.81 1.27 -5.56
C SER A 177 12.88 2.22 -6.12
N LEU A 178 12.63 2.87 -7.25
CA LEU A 178 13.55 3.85 -7.85
C LEU A 178 13.58 5.17 -7.08
N ALA A 179 12.46 5.55 -6.46
CA ALA A 179 12.38 6.74 -5.61
C ALA A 179 13.01 6.55 -4.23
N SER A 180 12.98 5.32 -3.70
CA SER A 180 13.44 4.97 -2.35
C SER A 180 14.57 3.94 -2.40
N THR A 181 15.76 4.37 -2.84
CA THR A 181 16.95 3.50 -2.95
C THR A 181 17.52 3.05 -1.61
N ASP A 182 17.17 3.78 -0.56
CA ASP A 182 17.44 3.52 0.86
C ASP A 182 16.52 2.46 1.48
N VAL A 183 15.55 1.94 0.72
CA VAL A 183 14.62 0.88 1.15
C VAL A 183 14.82 -0.37 0.30
N ALA A 184 14.91 -1.54 0.93
CA ALA A 184 14.95 -2.84 0.26
C ALA A 184 13.55 -3.31 -0.14
N PHE A 185 13.41 -3.90 -1.31
CA PHE A 185 12.14 -4.43 -1.84
C PHE A 185 12.29 -5.90 -2.22
N TYR A 186 11.56 -6.76 -1.51
CA TYR A 186 11.33 -8.14 -1.89
C TYR A 186 9.93 -8.29 -2.46
N VAL A 187 9.80 -8.79 -3.69
CA VAL A 187 8.52 -8.89 -4.40
C VAL A 187 8.35 -10.30 -4.93
N GLU A 188 7.29 -10.96 -4.48
CA GLU A 188 6.89 -12.28 -4.91
C GLU A 188 5.50 -12.21 -5.56
N ALA A 189 5.33 -12.85 -6.70
CA ALA A 189 4.04 -13.00 -7.36
C ALA A 189 3.78 -14.47 -7.65
N ASP A 190 2.67 -14.99 -7.12
CA ASP A 190 2.23 -16.38 -7.33
C ASP A 190 3.29 -17.44 -7.01
N GLY A 191 4.17 -17.16 -6.02
CA GLY A 191 5.26 -18.02 -5.57
C GLY A 191 6.61 -17.76 -6.23
N ASP A 192 6.65 -16.99 -7.31
CA ASP A 192 7.88 -16.63 -8.00
C ASP A 192 8.45 -15.30 -7.48
N VAL A 193 9.73 -15.29 -7.16
CA VAL A 193 10.45 -14.06 -6.80
C VAL A 193 10.66 -13.23 -8.06
N ILE A 194 9.99 -12.08 -8.11
CA ILE A 194 10.07 -11.15 -9.24
C ILE A 194 11.21 -10.15 -9.02
N TYR A 195 11.32 -9.62 -7.80
CA TYR A 195 12.36 -8.67 -7.42
C TYR A 195 12.92 -8.99 -6.04
N ASP A 196 14.23 -8.90 -5.92
CA ASP A 196 14.96 -8.91 -4.67
C ASP A 196 15.97 -7.77 -4.72
N LEU A 197 15.50 -6.56 -4.40
CA LEU A 197 16.25 -5.31 -4.56
C LEU A 197 16.78 -4.88 -3.19
N PRO A 198 18.05 -5.14 -2.85
CA PRO A 198 18.63 -4.65 -1.61
C PRO A 198 18.76 -3.13 -1.63
N ILE A 199 19.03 -2.53 -0.47
CA ILE A 199 19.47 -1.12 -0.38
C ILE A 199 20.74 -0.98 -1.22
N GLN A 200 20.68 -0.14 -2.25
CA GLN A 200 21.74 -0.01 -3.24
C GLN A 200 21.65 1.30 -4.01
N SER A 201 22.70 1.64 -4.77
CA SER A 201 22.70 2.86 -5.59
C SER A 201 21.56 2.85 -6.62
N LEU A 202 21.08 4.04 -7.02
CA LEU A 202 20.09 4.16 -8.10
C LEU A 202 20.56 3.46 -9.38
N LYS A 203 21.86 3.56 -9.71
CA LYS A 203 22.45 2.93 -10.88
C LYS A 203 22.35 1.40 -10.83
N ASP A 204 22.69 0.80 -9.70
CA ASP A 204 22.60 -0.66 -9.54
C ASP A 204 21.13 -1.11 -9.53
N ARG A 205 20.25 -0.34 -8.89
CA ARG A 205 18.80 -0.61 -8.88
C ARG A 205 18.18 -0.59 -10.27
N VAL A 206 18.48 0.44 -11.08
CA VAL A 206 18.05 0.50 -12.49
C VAL A 206 18.60 -0.68 -13.28
N THR A 207 19.88 -1.04 -13.06
CA THR A 207 20.50 -2.18 -13.73
C THR A 207 19.82 -3.50 -13.37
N GLN A 208 19.42 -3.69 -12.12
CA GLN A 208 18.76 -4.91 -11.67
C GLN A 208 17.30 -5.00 -12.17
N ILE A 209 16.57 -3.87 -12.23
CA ILE A 209 15.19 -3.84 -12.70
C ILE A 209 15.08 -4.00 -14.22
N PHE A 210 15.91 -3.29 -14.98
CA PHE A 210 15.79 -3.21 -16.45
C PHE A 210 16.84 -4.03 -17.21
N GLY A 211 17.84 -4.56 -16.51
CA GLY A 211 18.87 -5.44 -17.06
C GLY A 211 20.22 -4.75 -17.29
N SER A 212 21.27 -5.57 -17.41
CA SER A 212 22.67 -5.15 -17.51
C SER A 212 23.00 -4.25 -18.70
N SER A 213 22.23 -4.37 -19.80
CA SER A 213 22.40 -3.55 -21.01
C SER A 213 22.25 -2.04 -20.74
N TYR A 214 21.48 -1.66 -19.72
CA TYR A 214 21.31 -0.25 -19.36
C TYR A 214 22.54 0.31 -18.64
N LYS A 215 23.36 -0.50 -17.97
CA LYS A 215 24.47 -0.03 -17.13
C LYS A 215 25.47 0.87 -17.87
N ALA A 216 25.74 0.57 -19.13
CA ALA A 216 26.65 1.34 -19.99
C ALA A 216 26.01 2.58 -20.62
N SER A 217 24.68 2.67 -20.61
CA SER A 217 23.91 3.75 -21.25
C SER A 217 23.38 4.79 -20.24
N LEU A 218 23.58 4.57 -18.94
CA LEU A 218 23.15 5.50 -17.89
C LEU A 218 24.11 6.67 -17.79
N ILE A 219 23.57 7.87 -17.94
CA ILE A 219 24.26 9.14 -17.74
C ILE A 219 23.69 9.76 -16.46
N GLU A 220 24.55 10.02 -15.48
CA GLU A 220 24.15 10.70 -14.26
C GLU A 220 23.85 12.17 -14.56
N PHE A 221 22.71 12.65 -14.06
CA PHE A 221 22.28 14.03 -14.19
C PHE A 221 21.98 14.58 -12.80
N LYS A 222 22.55 15.75 -12.49
CA LYS A 222 22.27 16.50 -11.27
C LYS A 222 22.05 17.95 -11.65
N GLU A 223 20.92 18.49 -11.24
CA GLU A 223 20.57 19.90 -11.42
C GLU A 223 20.21 20.47 -10.05
N GLU A 224 20.86 21.58 -9.67
CA GLU A 224 20.49 22.33 -8.47
C GLU A 224 19.34 23.25 -8.84
N THR A 225 18.14 22.89 -8.39
CA THR A 225 16.97 23.76 -8.51
C THR A 225 17.01 24.78 -7.37
N SER A 226 16.94 26.07 -7.74
CA SER A 226 16.95 27.23 -6.83
C SER A 226 15.67 27.36 -6.03
#